data_AF-A0A380WJ19-F1
#
_entry.id   AF-A0A380WJ19-F1
#
_cell.length_a   1.000
_cell.length_b   1.000
_cell.length_c   1.000
_cell.angle_alpha   90.00
_cell.angle_beta   90.00
_cell.angle_gamma   90.00
#
_symmetry.space_group_name_H-M   'P 1'
#
loop_
_entity.id
_entity.type
_entity.pdbx_description
1 polymer ?
#
loop_
_entity_poly.entity_id
_entity_poly.type
_entity_poly.pdbx_seq_one_letter_code
_entity_poly.pdbx_strand_id
1 'polypeptide(L)'
;MLGERYGYSNPMRRASEMPHVAGIVQVGMRSVGSARVAEIEAAQRYGSRLVTAREVHAQGVEAALRHIPDGARVVVTLDCDGLDPGIMPGVAARTPGGLTYSQTIDLIAGLGKRARIAGFDLVEYYPPADIDGLTAETASRLIVNAIGAIVRQD
;
A
#
# COMPACT_ATOMS: atom_id res chain seq x y z
N MET A 1 -2.52 17.45 9.53
CA MET A 1 -2.80 18.78 10.14
C MET A 1 -4.19 18.70 10.81
N LEU A 2 -4.36 19.20 12.04
CA LEU A 2 -5.59 19.01 12.84
C LEU A 2 -6.84 19.56 12.13
N GLY A 3 -7.93 18.79 12.12
CA GLY A 3 -9.27 19.24 11.70
C GLY A 3 -9.54 19.29 10.19
N GLU A 4 -8.53 18.98 9.36
CA GLU A 4 -8.66 19.07 7.91
C GLU A 4 -9.20 17.74 7.35
N ARG A 5 -10.46 17.78 6.89
CA ARG A 5 -11.22 16.59 6.48
C ARG A 5 -10.67 15.94 5.20
N TYR A 6 -9.96 16.69 4.36
CA TYR A 6 -9.49 16.27 3.05
C TYR A 6 -7.96 16.30 2.91
N GLY A 7 -7.25 16.09 4.02
CA GLY A 7 -5.79 16.05 4.02
C GLY A 7 -5.22 14.69 3.66
N TYR A 8 -3.94 14.65 3.30
CA TYR A 8 -3.18 13.45 2.89
C TYR A 8 -3.31 12.25 3.84
N SER A 9 -3.51 12.49 5.14
CA SER A 9 -3.64 11.43 6.16
C SER A 9 -5.08 10.94 6.39
N ASN A 10 -6.08 11.45 5.65
CA ASN A 10 -7.49 11.14 5.82
C ASN A 10 -8.11 10.19 4.76
N PRO A 11 -7.54 9.92 3.56
CA PRO A 11 -8.21 9.12 2.53
C PRO A 11 -8.66 7.75 3.03
N MET A 12 -7.83 7.04 3.79
CA MET A 12 -8.19 5.72 4.33
C MET A 12 -9.35 5.78 5.33
N ARG A 13 -9.40 6.84 6.17
CA ARG A 13 -10.54 7.06 7.06
C ARG A 13 -11.80 7.38 6.26
N ARG A 14 -11.72 8.24 5.25
CA ARG A 14 -12.87 8.55 4.38
C ARG A 14 -13.36 7.30 3.63
N ALA A 15 -12.44 6.46 3.14
CA ALA A 15 -12.76 5.19 2.49
C ALA A 15 -13.48 4.23 3.45
N SER A 16 -13.02 4.12 4.71
CA SER A 16 -13.68 3.26 5.71
C SER A 16 -15.11 3.68 6.08
N GLU A 17 -15.49 4.93 5.79
CA GLU A 17 -16.85 5.43 6.01
C GLU A 17 -17.79 5.13 4.83
N MET A 18 -17.27 4.63 3.70
CA MET A 18 -18.07 4.29 2.52
C MET A 18 -18.78 2.95 2.70
N PRO A 19 -20.10 2.86 2.48
CA PRO A 19 -20.87 1.63 2.71
C PRO A 19 -20.42 0.40 1.90
N HIS A 20 -19.72 0.62 0.80
CA HIS A 20 -19.22 -0.45 -0.09
C HIS A 20 -17.78 -0.87 0.21
N VAL A 21 -17.10 -0.24 1.17
CA VAL A 21 -15.76 -0.63 1.62
C VAL A 21 -15.92 -1.55 2.83
N ALA A 22 -15.72 -2.86 2.61
CA ALA A 22 -15.88 -3.88 3.66
C ALA A 22 -14.68 -3.97 4.62
N GLY A 23 -13.52 -3.43 4.23
CA GLY A 23 -12.30 -3.46 5.03
C GLY A 23 -11.11 -2.91 4.26
N ILE A 24 -10.01 -2.65 4.98
CA ILE A 24 -8.77 -2.09 4.44
C ILE A 24 -7.60 -2.88 4.99
N VAL A 25 -6.66 -3.31 4.15
CA VAL A 25 -5.40 -3.91 4.60
C VAL A 25 -4.26 -2.94 4.26
N GLN A 26 -3.67 -2.32 5.28
CA GLN A 26 -2.55 -1.40 5.14
C GLN A 26 -1.25 -2.15 5.38
N VAL A 27 -0.33 -2.08 4.43
CA VAL A 27 0.90 -2.90 4.41
C VAL A 27 2.11 -1.97 4.28
N GLY A 28 3.18 -2.27 5.01
CA GLY A 28 4.45 -1.53 4.88
C GLY A 28 4.64 -0.38 5.88
N MET A 29 3.72 -0.24 6.84
CA MET A 29 3.85 0.74 7.92
C MET A 29 5.14 0.51 8.71
N ARG A 30 5.84 1.60 9.02
CA ARG A 30 7.13 1.60 9.71
C ARG A 30 7.45 2.97 10.32
N SER A 31 8.54 3.01 11.09
CA SER A 31 9.03 4.21 11.79
C SER A 31 8.03 4.78 12.81
N VAL A 32 8.38 5.91 13.41
CA VAL A 32 7.49 6.67 14.30
C VAL A 32 6.46 7.39 13.43
N GLY A 33 5.28 6.79 13.31
CA GLY A 33 4.15 7.40 12.64
C GLY A 33 3.55 8.57 13.43
N SER A 34 2.75 9.39 12.76
CA SER A 34 1.96 10.46 13.39
C SER A 34 0.63 9.97 13.97
N ALA A 35 0.28 8.71 13.72
CA ALA A 35 -0.96 8.10 14.17
C ALA A 35 -0.99 7.97 15.70
N ARG A 36 -2.04 8.50 16.31
CA ARG A 36 -2.32 8.33 17.75
C ARG A 36 -2.91 6.94 17.99
N VAL A 37 -2.79 6.46 19.23
CA VAL A 37 -3.41 5.19 19.67
C VAL A 37 -4.90 5.13 19.32
N ALA A 38 -5.64 6.22 19.55
CA ALA A 38 -7.05 6.31 19.22
C ALA A 38 -7.36 6.16 17.71
N GLU A 39 -6.46 6.58 16.82
CA GLU A 39 -6.61 6.45 15.36
C GLU A 39 -6.33 5.02 14.91
N ILE A 40 -5.33 4.37 15.51
CA ILE A 40 -5.03 2.94 15.29
C ILE A 40 -6.22 2.09 15.74
N GLU A 41 -6.73 2.32 16.95
CA GLU A 41 -7.90 1.60 17.45
C GLU A 41 -9.14 1.87 16.61
N ALA A 42 -9.34 3.11 16.14
CA ALA A 42 -10.44 3.42 15.24
C ALA A 42 -10.32 2.62 13.94
N ALA A 43 -9.15 2.61 13.30
CA ALA A 43 -8.90 1.82 12.10
C ALA A 43 -9.21 0.33 12.32
N GLN A 44 -8.77 -0.24 13.45
CA GLN A 44 -9.06 -1.63 13.81
C GLN A 44 -10.56 -1.88 14.05
N ARG A 45 -11.27 -0.97 14.72
CA ARG A 45 -12.73 -1.07 14.94
C ARG A 45 -13.52 -1.05 13.63
N TYR A 46 -13.03 -0.35 12.61
CA TYR A 46 -13.64 -0.33 11.27
C TYR A 46 -13.21 -1.55 10.41
N GLY A 47 -12.53 -2.53 10.99
CA GLY A 47 -12.10 -3.75 10.29
C GLY A 47 -10.78 -3.62 9.53
N SER A 48 -10.03 -2.52 9.70
CA SER A 48 -8.74 -2.37 9.04
C SER A 48 -7.71 -3.32 9.64
N ARG A 49 -6.91 -3.94 8.78
CA ARG A 49 -5.76 -4.77 9.14
C ARG A 49 -4.49 -3.99 8.86
N LEU A 50 -3.61 -4.00 9.84
CA LEU A 50 -2.39 -3.23 9.88
C LEU A 50 -1.22 -4.20 9.87
N VAL A 51 -0.43 -4.19 8.80
CA VAL A 51 0.70 -5.11 8.60
C VAL A 51 1.97 -4.29 8.40
N THR A 52 2.87 -4.36 9.35
CA THR A 52 4.12 -3.58 9.33
C THR A 52 5.08 -4.12 8.28
N ALA A 53 5.99 -3.27 7.79
CA ALA A 53 7.08 -3.71 6.92
C ALA A 53 7.90 -4.84 7.58
N ARG A 54 8.13 -4.74 8.91
CA ARG A 54 8.85 -5.76 9.69
C ARG A 54 8.14 -7.12 9.68
N GLU A 55 6.82 -7.15 9.75
CA GLU A 55 6.06 -8.41 9.61
C GLU A 55 6.24 -9.02 8.23
N VAL A 56 6.19 -8.20 7.17
CA VAL A 56 6.42 -8.68 5.79
C VAL A 56 7.85 -9.18 5.60
N HIS A 57 8.86 -8.51 6.16
CA HIS A 57 10.24 -9.00 6.12
C HIS A 57 10.42 -10.33 6.88
N ALA A 58 9.72 -10.52 7.99
CA ALA A 58 9.86 -11.72 8.82
C ALA A 58 9.04 -12.92 8.33
N GLN A 59 7.84 -12.66 7.78
CA GLN A 59 6.85 -13.71 7.47
C GLN A 59 6.54 -13.81 5.96
N GLY A 60 7.12 -12.94 5.14
CA GLY A 60 6.79 -12.82 3.72
C GLY A 60 5.45 -12.12 3.48
N VAL A 61 5.04 -12.09 2.22
CA VAL A 61 3.84 -11.35 1.77
C VAL A 61 2.52 -11.94 2.28
N GLU A 62 2.51 -13.20 2.69
CA GLU A 62 1.35 -13.83 3.35
C GLU A 62 0.97 -13.17 4.67
N ALA A 63 1.88 -12.39 5.27
CA ALA A 63 1.55 -11.52 6.40
C ALA A 63 0.38 -10.57 6.10
N ALA A 64 0.29 -10.12 4.85
CA ALA A 64 -0.78 -9.26 4.37
C ALA A 64 -1.88 -10.05 3.66
N LEU A 65 -1.52 -10.96 2.74
CA LEU A 65 -2.47 -11.62 1.86
C LEU A 65 -3.53 -12.44 2.61
N ARG A 66 -3.18 -13.03 3.76
CA ARG A 66 -4.13 -13.78 4.62
C ARG A 66 -5.32 -12.96 5.11
N HIS A 67 -5.23 -11.62 5.06
CA HIS A 67 -6.28 -10.72 5.50
C HIS A 67 -7.27 -10.34 4.38
N ILE A 68 -6.98 -10.73 3.14
CA ILE A 68 -7.85 -10.50 1.98
C ILE A 68 -8.75 -11.73 1.81
N PRO A 69 -10.09 -11.58 1.83
CA PRO A 69 -10.98 -12.71 1.58
C PRO A 69 -10.83 -13.24 0.15
N ASP A 70 -10.92 -14.56 -0.03
CA ASP A 70 -10.89 -15.18 -1.35
C ASP A 70 -12.07 -14.70 -2.20
N GLY A 71 -11.79 -14.35 -3.46
CA GLY A 71 -12.79 -13.81 -4.39
C GLY A 71 -13.23 -12.36 -4.11
N ALA A 72 -12.63 -11.67 -3.13
CA ALA A 72 -12.94 -10.27 -2.87
C ALA A 72 -12.66 -9.39 -4.09
N ARG A 73 -13.41 -8.28 -4.22
CA ARG A 73 -13.08 -7.21 -5.17
C ARG A 73 -12.27 -6.16 -4.44
N VAL A 74 -11.05 -5.91 -4.90
CA VAL A 74 -10.09 -5.04 -4.22
C VAL A 74 -9.67 -3.87 -5.12
N VAL A 75 -9.43 -2.72 -4.50
CA VAL A 75 -8.70 -1.61 -5.14
C VAL A 75 -7.35 -1.53 -4.45
N VAL A 76 -6.28 -1.46 -5.23
CA VAL A 76 -4.92 -1.32 -4.73
C VAL A 76 -4.50 0.13 -4.89
N THR A 77 -4.06 0.75 -3.79
CA THR A 77 -3.39 2.04 -3.83
C THR A 77 -1.94 1.83 -3.41
N LEU A 78 -1.02 2.03 -4.35
CA LEU A 78 0.40 1.84 -4.11
C LEU A 78 1.04 3.20 -3.82
N ASP A 79 1.30 3.44 -2.54
CA ASP A 79 2.09 4.58 -2.09
C ASP A 79 3.57 4.32 -2.36
N CYS A 80 4.22 5.17 -3.17
CA CYS A 80 5.65 5.07 -3.43
C CYS A 80 6.48 5.13 -2.13
N ASP A 81 6.04 5.88 -1.12
CA ASP A 81 6.77 6.00 0.14
C ASP A 81 6.68 4.73 1.02
N GLY A 82 5.79 3.79 0.65
CA GLY A 82 5.71 2.45 1.23
C GLY A 82 6.93 1.58 0.92
N LEU A 83 7.65 1.85 -0.17
CA LEU A 83 8.84 1.10 -0.58
C LEU A 83 10.12 1.66 0.06
N ASP A 84 11.16 0.84 0.11
CA ASP A 84 12.45 1.27 0.64
C ASP A 84 13.09 2.36 -0.24
N PRO A 85 13.61 3.47 0.32
CA PRO A 85 14.20 4.55 -0.45
C PRO A 85 15.45 4.13 -1.24
N GLY A 86 16.07 2.98 -0.93
CA GLY A 86 17.14 2.43 -1.76
C GLY A 86 16.69 2.02 -3.17
N ILE A 87 15.38 1.83 -3.39
CA ILE A 87 14.79 1.50 -4.70
C ILE A 87 13.73 2.50 -5.16
N MET A 88 13.14 3.28 -4.24
CA MET A 88 12.07 4.24 -4.54
C MET A 88 12.37 5.61 -3.88
N PRO A 89 13.47 6.30 -4.25
CA PRO A 89 13.91 7.54 -3.57
C PRO A 89 13.05 8.78 -3.86
N GLY A 90 12.28 8.80 -4.93
CA GLY A 90 11.53 9.93 -5.45
C GLY A 90 10.19 10.13 -4.75
N VAL A 91 10.26 10.38 -3.45
CA VAL A 91 9.12 10.63 -2.55
C VAL A 91 9.44 11.79 -1.61
N ALA A 92 8.42 12.41 -1.03
CA ALA A 92 8.61 13.51 -0.09
C ALA A 92 9.24 13.06 1.24
N ALA A 93 8.83 11.91 1.77
CA ALA A 93 9.21 11.42 3.09
C ALA A 93 9.93 10.05 3.04
N ARG A 94 11.23 10.07 2.74
CA ARG A 94 12.05 8.85 2.71
C ARG A 94 12.17 8.22 4.09
N THR A 95 11.74 6.97 4.21
CA THR A 95 11.81 6.22 5.47
C THR A 95 12.50 4.87 5.25
N PRO A 96 13.66 4.58 5.86
CA PRO A 96 14.34 3.29 5.70
C PRO A 96 13.52 2.09 6.22
N GLY A 97 13.80 0.89 5.67
CA GLY A 97 13.15 -0.35 6.06
C GLY A 97 11.78 -0.55 5.43
N GLY A 98 11.59 0.00 4.22
CA GLY A 98 10.35 -0.13 3.45
C GLY A 98 10.25 -1.48 2.75
N LEU A 99 9.13 -1.70 2.05
CA LEU A 99 8.96 -2.91 1.25
C LEU A 99 10.00 -2.96 0.13
N THR A 100 10.51 -4.16 -0.15
CA THR A 100 11.40 -4.36 -1.29
C THR A 100 10.59 -4.49 -2.59
N TYR A 101 11.27 -4.35 -3.73
CA TYR A 101 10.65 -4.55 -5.04
C TYR A 101 10.05 -5.96 -5.16
N SER A 102 10.80 -7.00 -4.77
CA SER A 102 10.35 -8.40 -4.78
C SER A 102 9.11 -8.61 -3.91
N GLN A 103 9.09 -8.07 -2.69
CA GLN A 103 7.90 -8.16 -1.83
C GLN A 103 6.68 -7.47 -2.44
N THR A 104 6.89 -6.36 -3.14
CA THR A 104 5.80 -5.60 -3.76
C THR A 104 5.21 -6.35 -4.96
N ILE A 105 6.05 -6.92 -5.84
CA ILE A 105 5.54 -7.74 -6.95
C ILE A 105 4.89 -9.04 -6.46
N ASP A 106 5.38 -9.63 -5.37
CA ASP A 106 4.79 -10.83 -4.77
C ASP A 106 3.43 -10.53 -4.13
N LEU A 107 3.25 -9.35 -3.52
CA LEU A 107 1.95 -8.86 -3.06
C LEU A 107 0.97 -8.72 -4.23
N ILE A 108 1.38 -8.06 -5.32
CA ILE A 108 0.54 -7.88 -6.52
C ILE A 108 0.16 -9.24 -7.13
N ALA A 109 1.13 -10.14 -7.29
CA ALA A 109 0.90 -11.47 -7.85
C ALA A 109 0.02 -12.34 -6.93
N GLY A 110 0.23 -12.28 -5.62
CA GLY A 110 -0.59 -12.98 -4.63
C GLY A 110 -2.04 -12.46 -4.59
N LEU A 111 -2.21 -11.13 -4.68
CA LEU A 111 -3.54 -10.51 -4.80
C LEU A 111 -4.28 -11.01 -6.04
N GLY A 112 -3.63 -11.02 -7.21
CA GLY A 112 -4.27 -11.49 -8.46
C GLY A 112 -4.67 -12.97 -8.45
N LYS A 113 -4.07 -13.79 -7.56
CA LYS A 113 -4.49 -15.20 -7.36
C LYS A 113 -5.65 -15.35 -6.38
N ARG A 114 -5.77 -14.43 -5.42
CA ARG A 114 -6.69 -14.52 -4.29
C ARG A 114 -7.98 -13.73 -4.51
N ALA A 115 -7.89 -12.61 -5.22
CA ALA A 115 -8.93 -11.60 -5.31
C ALA A 115 -8.99 -11.00 -6.73
N ARG A 116 -10.10 -10.33 -7.03
CA ARG A 116 -10.27 -9.56 -8.26
C ARG A 116 -9.85 -8.11 -8.02
N ILE A 117 -8.70 -7.71 -8.54
CA ILE A 117 -8.24 -6.33 -8.58
C ILE A 117 -9.14 -5.55 -9.53
N ALA A 118 -9.99 -4.69 -8.96
CA ALA A 118 -10.96 -3.85 -9.66
C ALA A 118 -10.43 -2.46 -10.00
N GLY A 119 -9.31 -2.05 -9.38
CA GLY A 119 -8.64 -0.79 -9.64
C GLY A 119 -7.23 -0.79 -9.04
N PHE A 120 -6.35 0.02 -9.63
CA PHE A 120 -4.99 0.23 -9.17
C PHE A 120 -4.62 1.70 -9.37
N ASP A 121 -4.05 2.34 -8.36
CA ASP A 121 -3.37 3.62 -8.49
C ASP A 121 -1.97 3.57 -7.86
N LEU A 122 -1.12 4.51 -8.29
CA LEU A 122 0.20 4.75 -7.74
C LEU A 122 0.29 6.22 -7.36
N VAL A 123 0.65 6.49 -6.11
CA VAL A 123 0.62 7.82 -5.49
C VAL A 123 1.96 8.18 -4.87
N GLU A 124 2.12 9.45 -4.48
CA GLU A 124 3.30 10.01 -3.80
C GLU A 124 4.62 9.95 -4.59
N TYR A 125 4.56 9.68 -5.90
CA TYR A 125 5.71 9.91 -6.78
C TYR A 125 6.02 11.41 -6.84
N TYR A 126 7.23 11.78 -6.43
CA TYR A 126 7.74 13.14 -6.41
C TYR A 126 8.98 13.29 -7.30
N PRO A 127 8.80 13.67 -8.59
CA PRO A 127 9.88 13.74 -9.58
C PRO A 127 11.11 14.57 -9.15
N PRO A 128 10.97 15.72 -8.45
CA PRO A 128 12.13 16.50 -8.03
C PRO A 128 13.08 15.78 -7.05
N ALA A 129 12.59 14.74 -6.35
CA ALA A 129 13.41 13.92 -5.45
C ALA A 129 13.87 12.60 -6.11
N ASP A 130 13.52 12.36 -7.36
CA ASP A 130 13.96 11.16 -8.06
C ASP A 130 15.45 11.24 -8.38
N ILE A 131 16.15 10.12 -8.21
CA ILE A 131 17.60 10.01 -8.42
C ILE A 131 17.80 9.21 -9.70
N ASP A 132 18.32 9.85 -10.73
CA ASP A 132 18.60 9.26 -12.04
C ASP A 132 17.40 8.51 -12.67
N GLY A 133 16.17 8.91 -12.33
CA GLY A 133 14.94 8.28 -12.82
C GLY A 133 14.63 6.92 -12.19
N LEU A 134 15.32 6.52 -11.12
CA LEU A 134 15.18 5.21 -10.47
C LEU A 134 13.74 4.95 -9.98
N THR A 135 13.08 5.97 -9.45
CA THR A 135 11.71 5.88 -8.95
C THR A 135 10.73 5.74 -10.11
N ALA A 136 10.89 6.56 -11.15
CA ALA A 136 10.10 6.46 -12.38
C ALA A 136 10.20 5.06 -13.01
N GLU A 137 11.41 4.51 -13.09
CA GLU A 137 11.62 3.17 -13.65
C GLU A 137 11.02 2.08 -12.75
N THR A 138 11.25 2.15 -11.44
CA THR A 138 10.68 1.19 -10.47
C THR A 138 9.15 1.22 -10.51
N ALA A 139 8.55 2.40 -10.49
CA ALA A 139 7.11 2.61 -10.60
C ALA A 139 6.56 2.04 -11.91
N SER A 140 7.21 2.31 -13.04
CA SER A 140 6.80 1.79 -14.35
C SER A 140 6.76 0.26 -14.37
N ARG A 141 7.78 -0.39 -13.78
CA ARG A 141 7.83 -1.86 -13.69
C ARG A 141 6.75 -2.42 -12.76
N LEU A 142 6.45 -1.76 -11.64
CA LEU A 142 5.36 -2.15 -10.74
C LEU A 142 3.99 -2.02 -11.42
N ILE A 143 3.76 -0.93 -12.16
CA ILE A 143 2.54 -0.73 -12.95
C ILE A 143 2.36 -1.84 -13.99
N VAL A 144 3.43 -2.21 -14.73
CA VAL A 144 3.36 -3.32 -15.69
C VAL A 144 3.02 -4.65 -15.00
N ASN A 145 3.57 -4.91 -13.81
CA ASN A 145 3.20 -6.08 -13.01
C ASN A 145 1.72 -6.07 -12.61
N ALA A 146 1.21 -4.92 -12.17
CA ALA A 146 -0.20 -4.73 -11.81
C ALA A 146 -1.13 -4.93 -13.00
N ILE A 147 -0.83 -4.32 -14.15
CA ILE A 147 -1.56 -4.52 -15.41
C ILE A 147 -1.56 -6.01 -15.75
N GLY A 148 -0.39 -6.66 -15.72
CA GLY A 148 -0.25 -8.08 -15.97
C GLY A 148 -1.13 -8.93 -15.04
N ALA A 149 -1.16 -8.61 -13.74
CA ALA A 149 -2.03 -9.29 -12.80
C ALA A 149 -3.51 -9.10 -13.15
N ILE A 150 -3.93 -7.87 -13.45
CA ILE A 150 -5.33 -7.52 -13.77
C ILE A 150 -5.82 -8.22 -15.04
N VAL A 151 -5.03 -8.22 -16.11
CA VAL A 151 -5.46 -8.81 -17.41
C VAL A 151 -5.53 -10.33 -17.40
N ARG A 152 -4.94 -10.98 -16.39
CA ARG A 152 -5.00 -12.43 -16.18
C ARG A 152 -6.13 -12.85 -15.22
N GLN A 153 -6.95 -11.91 -14.75
CA GLN A 153 -8.13 -12.21 -13.96
C GLN A 153 -9.28 -12.52 -14.92
N ASP A 154 -9.76 -13.76 -14.89
CA ASP A 154 -10.89 -14.23 -15.71
C ASP A 154 -12.19 -13.44 -15.45
#